data_AF-A0A3M2LDM2-F1
#
_entry.id   AF-A0A3M2LDM2-F1
#
_cell.length_a   1.000
_cell.length_b   1.000
_cell.length_c   1.000
_cell.angle_alpha   90.00
_cell.angle_beta   90.00
_cell.angle_gamma   90.00
#
_symmetry.space_group_name_H-M   'P 1'
#
loop_
_entity.id
_entity.type
_entity.pdbx_description
1 polymer ?
#
loop_
_entity_poly.entity_id
_entity_poly.type
_entity_poly.pdbx_seq_one_letter_code
_entity_poly.pdbx_strand_id
1 'polypeptide(L)'
;MPHTPLRASMRGRVLLPGADGFDAARTPWNLTVDQPAAAVVYPEDAADVAAVVAHARRAGVSVAAQPNGHGASGNTAGSILVRTRHLDRVEVDPVRRC
;
A
#
# COMPACT_ATOMS: atom_id res chain seq x y z
N MET A 1 -2.47 18.69 0.75
CA MET A 1 -2.01 17.38 1.26
C MET A 1 -1.04 16.72 0.27
N PRO A 2 0.15 16.28 0.69
CA PRO A 2 1.30 15.96 -0.18
C PRO A 2 1.13 14.75 -1.12
N HIS A 3 0.13 13.88 -0.90
CA HIS A 3 -0.06 12.65 -1.70
C HIS A 3 -1.29 12.69 -2.62
N THR A 4 -1.98 13.82 -2.75
CA THR A 4 -3.12 13.99 -3.68
C THR A 4 -2.80 13.60 -5.12
N PRO A 5 -1.60 13.89 -5.68
CA PRO A 5 -1.25 13.46 -7.04
C PRO A 5 -1.25 11.94 -7.24
N LEU A 6 -1.04 11.17 -6.16
CA LEU A 6 -1.05 9.72 -6.21
C LEU A 6 -2.45 9.16 -6.50
N ARG A 7 -3.51 9.83 -6.02
CA ARG A 7 -4.91 9.49 -6.32
C ARG A 7 -5.23 9.57 -7.81
N ALA A 8 -4.64 10.52 -8.53
CA ALA A 8 -4.90 10.69 -9.96
C ALA A 8 -4.09 9.72 -10.83
N SER A 9 -3.06 9.08 -10.26
CA SER A 9 -2.12 8.22 -10.98
C SER A 9 -2.36 6.72 -10.74
N MET A 10 -3.37 6.38 -9.94
CA MET A 10 -3.72 5.01 -9.58
C MET A 10 -5.18 4.73 -9.93
N ARG A 11 -5.46 3.52 -10.41
CA ARG A 11 -6.81 2.97 -10.53
C ARG A 11 -7.33 2.51 -9.17
N GLY A 12 -6.44 1.96 -8.37
CA GLY A 12 -6.71 1.51 -7.02
C GLY A 12 -6.98 2.62 -6.01
N ARG A 13 -7.31 2.21 -4.79
CA ARG A 13 -7.76 3.12 -3.74
C ARG A 13 -6.57 3.75 -3.01
N VAL A 14 -6.61 5.07 -2.81
CA VAL A 14 -5.65 5.82 -1.98
C VAL A 14 -6.40 6.51 -0.84
N LEU A 15 -6.03 6.16 0.39
CA LEU A 15 -6.53 6.74 1.63
C LEU A 15 -5.46 7.63 2.25
N LEU A 16 -5.86 8.84 2.64
CA LEU A 16 -5.01 9.84 3.26
C LEU A 16 -5.47 10.11 4.70
N PRO A 17 -4.60 10.66 5.57
CA PRO A 17 -4.99 11.09 6.91
C PRO A 17 -6.22 12.00 6.85
N GLY A 18 -7.25 11.69 7.63
CA GLY A 18 -8.53 12.39 7.64
C GLY A 18 -9.58 11.88 6.65
N ALA A 19 -9.27 10.89 5.81
CA ALA A 19 -10.27 10.19 5.01
C ALA A 19 -10.97 9.09 5.80
N ASP A 20 -12.27 8.91 5.53
CA ASP A 20 -13.04 7.81 6.12
C ASP A 20 -12.40 6.46 5.81
N GLY A 21 -12.18 5.65 6.86
CA GLY A 21 -11.54 4.34 6.75
C GLY A 21 -10.01 4.35 6.72
N PHE A 22 -9.35 5.52 6.79
CA PHE A 22 -7.88 5.60 6.87
C PHE A 22 -7.34 4.91 8.13
N ASP A 23 -7.94 5.18 9.29
CA ASP A 23 -7.52 4.57 10.56
C ASP A 23 -7.67 3.05 10.53
N ALA A 24 -8.79 2.54 10.01
CA ALA A 24 -8.97 1.10 9.84
C ALA A 24 -7.95 0.50 8.85
N ALA A 25 -7.59 1.23 7.79
CA ALA A 25 -6.68 0.76 6.75
C ALA A 25 -5.20 0.73 7.19
N ARG A 26 -4.79 1.68 8.06
CA ARG A 26 -3.43 1.71 8.63
C ARG A 26 -3.25 0.72 9.76
N THR A 27 -4.33 0.31 10.44
CA THR A 27 -4.28 -0.64 11.55
C THR A 27 -3.65 -1.97 11.11
N PRO A 28 -2.52 -2.38 11.71
CA PRO A 28 -1.95 -3.70 11.48
C PRO A 28 -2.81 -4.79 12.10
N TRP A 29 -2.49 -6.04 11.75
CA TRP A 29 -3.06 -7.20 12.44
C TRP A 29 -2.67 -7.20 13.94
N ASN A 30 -1.42 -6.83 14.26
CA ASN A 30 -0.98 -6.67 15.64
C ASN A 30 -1.36 -5.27 16.17
N LEU A 31 -2.45 -5.19 16.92
CA LEU A 31 -2.98 -3.92 17.46
C LEU A 31 -2.05 -3.17 18.43
N THR A 32 -0.97 -3.80 18.90
CA THR A 32 0.03 -3.12 19.75
C THR A 32 1.02 -2.28 18.94
N VAL A 33 1.03 -2.41 17.61
CA VAL A 33 1.91 -1.65 16.72
C VAL A 33 1.15 -0.45 16.18
N ASP A 34 1.61 0.76 16.53
CA ASP A 34 1.15 1.97 15.85
C ASP A 34 1.87 2.16 14.52
N GLN A 35 1.10 2.58 13.51
CA GLN A 35 1.60 2.83 12.17
C GLN A 35 1.26 4.26 11.71
N PRO A 36 2.14 5.25 11.96
CA PRO A 36 1.93 6.63 11.54
C PRO A 36 2.23 6.83 10.04
N ALA A 37 1.58 6.05 9.19
CA ALA A 37 1.69 6.12 7.74
C ALA A 37 1.17 7.47 7.21
N ALA A 38 1.80 7.98 6.16
CA ALA A 38 1.36 9.20 5.46
C ALA A 38 0.25 8.94 4.43
N ALA A 39 0.15 7.70 3.93
CA ALA A 39 -0.91 7.25 3.05
C ALA A 39 -1.04 5.72 3.11
N VAL A 40 -2.26 5.21 2.86
CA VAL A 40 -2.50 3.79 2.62
C VAL A 40 -3.04 3.62 1.20
N VAL A 41 -2.45 2.72 0.44
CA VAL A 41 -2.83 2.46 -0.95
C VAL A 41 -3.18 0.99 -1.17
N TYR A 42 -4.17 0.76 -2.02
CA TYR A 42 -4.64 -0.55 -2.48
C TYR A 42 -4.48 -0.59 -4.00
N PRO A 43 -3.34 -1.07 -4.52
CA PRO A 43 -3.13 -1.24 -5.96
C PRO A 43 -4.04 -2.32 -6.54
N GLU A 44 -4.57 -2.10 -7.74
CA GLU A 44 -5.35 -3.08 -8.52
C GLU A 44 -4.48 -3.86 -9.52
N ASP A 45 -3.35 -3.28 -9.93
CA ASP A 45 -2.44 -3.90 -10.89
C ASP A 45 -0.97 -3.49 -10.65
N ALA A 46 -0.07 -4.00 -11.50
CA ALA A 46 1.35 -3.66 -11.45
C ALA A 46 1.64 -2.20 -11.82
N ALA A 47 0.79 -1.55 -12.62
CA ALA A 47 0.97 -0.15 -13.00
C ALA A 47 0.69 0.78 -11.81
N ASP A 48 -0.31 0.45 -10.99
CA ASP A 48 -0.60 1.12 -9.74
C ASP A 48 0.58 1.02 -8.77
N VAL A 49 1.19 -0.16 -8.63
CA VAL A 49 2.40 -0.35 -7.81
C VAL A 49 3.55 0.51 -8.34
N ALA A 50 3.77 0.54 -9.66
CA ALA A 50 4.80 1.38 -10.26
C ALA A 50 4.56 2.87 -10.02
N ALA A 51 3.30 3.34 -10.07
CA ALA A 51 2.92 4.71 -9.77
C ALA A 51 3.24 5.09 -8.32
N VAL A 52 2.99 4.18 -7.37
CA VAL A 52 3.33 4.37 -5.95
C VAL A 52 4.84 4.51 -5.76
N VAL A 53 5.63 3.60 -6.33
CA VAL A 53 7.10 3.63 -6.21
C VAL A 53 7.67 4.91 -6.83
N ALA A 54 7.16 5.31 -8.01
CA ALA A 54 7.57 6.54 -8.67
C ALA A 54 7.21 7.79 -7.85
N HIS A 55 6.03 7.82 -7.23
CA HIS A 55 5.63 8.89 -6.32
C HIS A 55 6.49 8.94 -5.06
N ALA A 56 6.72 7.78 -4.44
CA ALA A 56 7.55 7.67 -3.24
C ALA A 56 8.96 8.21 -3.47
N ARG A 57 9.57 7.85 -4.61
CA ARG A 57 10.87 8.36 -5.04
C ARG A 57 10.87 9.88 -5.24
N ARG A 58 9.82 10.45 -5.86
CA ARG A 58 9.72 11.91 -6.07
C ARG A 58 9.50 12.67 -4.76
N ALA A 59 8.72 12.10 -3.84
CA ALA A 59 8.37 12.72 -2.56
C ALA A 59 9.39 12.44 -1.45
N GLY A 60 10.39 11.58 -1.70
CA GLY A 60 11.40 11.22 -0.71
C GLY A 60 10.86 10.41 0.47
N VAL A 61 9.77 9.64 0.27
CA VAL A 61 9.11 8.86 1.33
C VAL A 61 9.38 7.37 1.16
N SER A 62 9.40 6.63 2.27
CA SER A 62 9.56 5.18 2.25
C SER A 62 8.25 4.48 1.87
N VAL A 63 8.37 3.25 1.35
CA VAL A 63 7.24 2.38 1.00
C VAL A 63 7.31 1.13 1.88
N ALA A 64 6.20 0.79 2.52
CA ALA A 64 6.08 -0.42 3.31
C ALA A 64 4.99 -1.31 2.72
N ALA A 65 5.39 -2.45 2.15
CA ALA A 65 4.48 -3.44 1.58
C ALA A 65 3.94 -4.35 2.69
N GLN A 66 2.62 -4.39 2.85
CA GLN A 66 1.96 -5.20 3.86
C GLN A 66 0.63 -5.73 3.31
N PRO A 67 0.58 -6.96 2.79
CA PRO A 67 -0.60 -7.52 2.12
C PRO A 67 -1.87 -7.48 2.99
N ASN A 68 -1.74 -7.91 4.24
CA ASN A 68 -2.81 -8.09 5.22
C ASN A 68 -2.49 -7.46 6.59
N GLY A 69 -1.36 -6.75 6.71
CA GLY A 69 -0.90 -6.18 7.98
C GLY A 69 -0.12 -7.14 8.87
N HIS A 70 0.13 -8.38 8.43
CA HIS A 70 1.11 -9.27 9.04
C HIS A 70 2.53 -8.77 8.70
N GLY A 71 3.46 -8.86 9.66
CA GLY A 71 4.82 -8.34 9.46
C GLY A 71 4.91 -6.82 9.55
N ALA A 72 3.95 -6.15 10.18
CA ALA A 72 4.10 -4.76 10.60
C ALA A 72 5.21 -4.67 11.65
N SER A 73 6.43 -4.47 11.18
CA SER A 73 7.63 -4.24 11.97
C SER A 73 8.37 -3.02 11.43
N GLY A 74 8.97 -2.24 12.32
CA GLY A 74 9.70 -1.02 11.96
C GLY A 74 8.87 0.28 12.01
N ASN A 75 9.56 1.39 11.79
CA ASN A 75 8.97 2.73 11.83
C ASN A 75 8.30 3.05 10.48
N THR A 76 6.97 3.16 10.48
CA THR A 76 6.18 3.57 9.30
C THR A 76 5.86 5.06 9.28
N ALA A 77 6.50 5.85 10.15
CA ALA A 77 6.35 7.30 10.16
C ALA A 77 6.63 7.90 8.79
N GLY A 78 5.61 8.53 8.23
CA GLY A 78 5.71 9.22 6.94
C GLY A 78 5.74 8.29 5.72
N SER A 79 5.59 6.96 5.90
CA SER A 79 5.67 6.00 4.80
C SER A 79 4.33 5.83 4.08
N ILE A 80 4.41 5.29 2.85
CA ILE A 80 3.24 4.85 2.10
C ILE A 80 3.06 3.35 2.36
N LEU A 81 1.94 2.97 2.99
CA LEU A 81 1.56 1.58 3.19
C LEU A 81 0.90 1.02 1.93
N VAL A 82 1.44 -0.06 1.38
CA VAL A 82 0.92 -0.74 0.19
C VAL A 82 0.23 -2.03 0.59
N ARG A 83 -1.08 -2.10 0.39
CA ARG A 83 -1.93 -3.27 0.62
C ARG A 83 -2.16 -4.01 -0.70
N THR A 84 -1.45 -5.12 -0.90
CA THR A 84 -1.51 -5.91 -2.14
C THR A 84 -2.63 -6.96 -2.19
N ARG A 85 -3.59 -6.91 -1.26
CA ARG A 85 -4.66 -7.93 -1.15
C ARG A 85 -5.51 -8.12 -2.42
N HIS A 86 -5.57 -7.10 -3.29
CA HIS A 86 -6.32 -7.13 -4.56
C HIS A 86 -5.51 -7.76 -5.70
N LEU A 87 -4.21 -8.01 -5.50
CA LEU A 87 -3.35 -8.72 -6.43
C LEU A 87 -3.39 -10.23 -6.12
N ASP A 88 -4.57 -10.85 -6.24
CA ASP A 88 -4.85 -12.22 -5.81
C ASP A 88 -5.01 -13.23 -6.95
N ARG A 89 -4.78 -12.81 -8.21
CA ARG A 89 -4.84 -13.69 -9.38
C ARG A 89 -3.79 -14.79 -9.30
N VAL A 90 -4.26 -16.04 -9.42
CA VAL A 90 -3.42 -17.24 -9.54
C VAL A 90 -3.61 -17.84 -10.93
N GLU A 91 -2.51 -18.10 -11.62
CA GLU A 91 -2.49 -18.77 -12.92
C GLU A 91 -1.66 -20.05 -12.80
N VAL A 92 -2.26 -21.18 -13.17
CA VAL A 92 -1.61 -22.49 -13.14
C VAL A 92 -1.37 -22.91 -14.58
N ASP A 93 -0.09 -23.10 -14.94
CA ASP A 93 0.30 -23.69 -16.23
C ASP A 93 0.46 -25.21 -16.05
N PRO A 94 -0.52 -26.04 -16.48
CA PRO A 94 -0.48 -27.48 -16.27
C PRO A 94 0.49 -28.21 -17.21
N VAL A 95 1.03 -27.52 -18.22
CA VAL A 95 1.96 -28.09 -19.21
C VAL A 95 3.41 -27.93 -18.74
N ARG A 96 3.70 -26.88 -17.96
CA ARG A 96 5.01 -26.65 -17.31
C ARG A 96 5.08 -27.21 -15.89
N ARG A 97 4.83 -28.51 -15.74
CA ARG A 97 5.02 -29.20 -14.45
C ARG A 97 6.53 -29.37 -14.18
N CYS A 98 7.02 -28.69 -13.14
CA CYS A 98 8.27 -29.05 -12.46
C CYS A 98 8.05 -30.27 -11.57
#